data_AF-A0A914VZ13-F1
#
_entry.id   AF-A0A914VZ13-F1
#
_cell.length_a   1.000
_cell.length_b   1.000
_cell.length_c   1.000
_cell.angle_alpha   90.00
_cell.angle_beta   90.00
_cell.angle_gamma   90.00
#
_symmetry.space_group_name_H-M   'P 1'
#
loop_
_entity.id
_entity.type
_entity.pdbx_description
1 polymer ?
#
loop_
_entity_poly.entity_id
_entity_poly.type
_entity_poly.pdbx_seq_one_letter_code
_entity_poly.pdbx_strand_id
1 'polypeptide(L)'
;MAAYFQDVEVAPLRSPDDFILGKARYQVPPFKDLQKWNNRILSNLLYYQSNYLVLVLAVFLLVGFVHPKDMILGFASLATVIAVVLYATSKNPEALQFKRDHPVATLIAIVLAGYFVVYVLGSVIVFLYGIAMPLLLVCIHASIRLRNLKAKINQKMEAAGFKKTVMGKLLETIGVEVELITL
;
A
#
# COMPACT_ATOMS: atom_id res chain seq x y z
N MET A 1 14.24 13.31 -13.58
CA MET A 1 13.44 12.22 -12.97
C MET A 1 14.32 11.11 -12.35
N ALA A 2 15.48 10.79 -12.93
CA ALA A 2 16.41 9.78 -12.37
C ALA A 2 17.20 10.21 -11.11
N ALA A 3 17.33 11.51 -10.84
CA ALA A 3 18.08 12.03 -9.68
C ALA A 3 17.30 12.06 -8.36
N TYR A 4 15.99 11.78 -8.37
CA TYR A 4 15.12 11.91 -7.18
C TYR A 4 15.15 10.66 -6.27
N PHE A 5 15.58 9.50 -6.81
CA PHE A 5 15.62 8.22 -6.08
C PHE A 5 17.03 7.82 -5.60
N GLN A 6 18.04 8.67 -5.79
CA GLN A 6 19.43 8.32 -5.46
C GLN A 6 19.74 8.32 -3.95
N ASP A 7 18.91 8.96 -3.12
CA ASP A 7 19.09 9.05 -1.66
C ASP A 7 18.02 8.26 -0.86
N VAL A 8 17.30 7.33 -1.51
CA VAL A 8 16.28 6.51 -0.83
C VAL A 8 16.90 5.20 -0.32
N GLU A 9 17.39 5.22 0.91
CA GLU A 9 17.77 4.00 1.61
C GLU A 9 16.51 3.20 1.98
N VAL A 10 16.42 1.96 1.49
CA VAL A 10 15.37 1.02 1.89
C VAL A 10 15.51 0.76 3.38
N ALA A 11 14.44 0.98 4.16
CA ALA A 11 14.46 0.73 5.59
C ALA A 11 14.86 -0.74 5.87
N PRO A 12 15.83 -0.99 6.77
CA PRO A 12 16.29 -2.35 7.04
C PRO A 12 15.16 -3.19 7.65
N LEU A 13 15.10 -4.47 7.28
CA LEU A 13 14.15 -5.42 7.86
C LEU A 13 14.41 -5.55 9.37
N ARG A 14 13.39 -5.31 10.18
CA ARG A 14 13.47 -5.40 11.65
C ARG A 14 13.32 -6.85 12.09
N SER A 15 13.94 -7.21 13.22
CA SER A 15 13.83 -8.58 13.75
C SER A 15 12.37 -8.93 14.10
N PRO A 16 11.95 -10.20 13.93
CA PRO A 16 10.62 -10.66 14.33
C PRO A 16 10.30 -10.40 15.81
N ASP A 17 11.33 -10.46 16.68
CA ASP A 17 11.25 -10.13 18.11
C ASP A 17 11.00 -8.65 18.43
N ASP A 18 11.16 -7.74 17.48
CA ASP A 18 10.76 -6.33 17.66
C ASP A 18 9.43 -6.02 16.97
N PHE A 19 9.15 -6.74 15.88
CA PHE A 19 7.95 -6.59 15.08
C PHE A 19 6.72 -7.19 15.77
N ILE A 20 6.78 -8.45 16.21
CA ILE A 20 5.62 -9.20 16.74
C ILE A 20 5.91 -9.81 18.12
N LEU A 21 7.11 -10.34 18.35
CA LEU A 21 7.43 -11.16 19.52
C LEU A 21 8.10 -10.36 20.65
N GLY A 22 8.33 -10.99 21.81
CA GLY A 22 9.36 -10.65 22.81
C GLY A 22 9.25 -9.36 23.65
N LYS A 23 9.00 -8.19 23.03
CA LYS A 23 8.96 -6.87 23.71
C LYS A 23 7.91 -5.90 23.13
N ALA A 24 7.03 -6.41 22.27
CA ALA A 24 5.99 -5.62 21.63
C ALA A 24 5.00 -5.11 22.69
N ARG A 25 5.04 -3.80 22.93
CA ARG A 25 4.04 -3.11 23.75
C ARG A 25 2.86 -2.82 22.85
N TYR A 26 1.69 -3.31 23.22
CA TYR A 26 0.43 -3.03 22.55
C TYR A 26 -0.44 -2.16 23.45
N GLN A 27 -1.05 -1.13 22.89
CA GLN A 27 -2.01 -0.29 23.59
C GLN A 27 -3.20 -0.03 22.67
N VAL A 28 -4.39 -0.03 23.26
CA VAL A 28 -5.62 0.38 22.58
C VAL A 28 -5.43 1.79 21.99
N PRO A 29 -5.86 2.03 20.73
CA PRO A 29 -5.82 3.35 20.14
C PRO A 29 -6.55 4.41 21.00
N PRO A 30 -5.99 5.61 21.18
CA PRO A 30 -6.61 6.74 21.84
C PRO A 30 -7.63 7.33 20.86
N PHE A 31 -8.79 6.71 20.77
CA PHE A 31 -9.86 7.13 19.84
C PHE A 31 -10.31 8.58 20.05
N LYS A 32 -10.04 9.16 21.22
CA LYS A 32 -10.35 10.56 21.56
C LYS A 32 -9.33 11.57 21.02
N ASP A 33 -8.11 11.13 20.68
CA ASP A 33 -7.03 11.99 20.21
C ASP A 33 -6.55 11.47 18.85
N LEU A 34 -7.23 11.93 17.79
CA LEU A 34 -6.97 11.53 16.41
C LEU A 34 -5.56 11.91 15.95
N GLN A 35 -5.02 13.04 16.43
CA GLN A 35 -3.68 13.49 16.07
C GLN A 35 -2.62 12.54 16.64
N LYS A 36 -2.76 12.14 17.90
CA LYS A 36 -1.89 11.14 18.54
C LYS A 36 -2.05 9.76 17.93
N TRP A 37 -3.26 9.38 17.51
CA TRP A 37 -3.48 8.12 16.81
C TRP A 37 -2.79 8.12 15.44
N ASN A 38 -2.96 9.17 14.64
CA ASN A 38 -2.32 9.31 13.33
C ASN A 38 -0.79 9.29 13.43
N ASN A 39 -0.20 10.06 14.36
CA ASN A 39 1.24 10.09 14.59
C ASN A 39 1.80 8.71 14.96
N ARG A 40 1.04 7.90 15.72
CA ARG A 40 1.42 6.52 16.01
C ARG A 40 1.38 5.63 14.76
N ILE A 41 0.30 5.70 13.96
CA ILE A 41 0.19 4.90 12.73
C ILE A 41 1.36 5.24 11.79
N LEU A 42 1.57 6.52 11.49
CA LEU A 42 2.63 7.00 10.61
C LEU A 42 4.03 6.57 11.09
N SER A 43 4.34 6.79 12.37
CA SER A 43 5.65 6.42 12.92
C SER A 43 5.90 4.91 12.94
N ASN A 44 4.86 4.09 13.07
CA ASN A 44 4.97 2.64 12.99
C ASN A 44 5.11 2.17 11.53
N LEU A 45 4.34 2.74 10.59
CA LEU A 45 4.43 2.47 9.15
C LEU A 45 5.84 2.71 8.61
N LEU A 46 6.43 3.87 8.96
CA LEU A 46 7.78 4.22 8.54
C LEU A 46 8.85 3.31 9.17
N TYR A 47 8.68 2.92 10.43
CA TYR A 47 9.70 2.15 11.15
C TYR A 47 9.74 0.67 10.75
N TYR A 48 8.58 0.07 10.47
CA TYR A 48 8.41 -1.35 10.13
C TYR A 48 8.07 -1.57 8.65
N GLN A 49 8.36 -0.61 7.76
CA GLN A 49 8.01 -0.65 6.34
C GLN A 49 8.32 -2.00 5.66
N SER A 50 9.55 -2.48 5.79
CA SER A 50 9.98 -3.75 5.18
C SER A 50 9.29 -4.96 5.80
N ASN A 51 9.02 -4.93 7.11
CA ASN A 51 8.26 -5.99 7.78
C ASN A 51 6.80 -6.04 7.34
N TYR A 52 6.17 -4.87 7.14
CA TYR A 52 4.81 -4.79 6.60
C TYR A 52 4.74 -5.28 5.16
N LEU A 53 5.75 -4.98 4.32
CA LEU A 53 5.81 -5.53 2.98
C LEU A 53 5.90 -7.07 3.01
N VAL A 54 6.77 -7.62 3.85
CA VAL A 54 6.88 -9.07 4.04
C VAL A 54 5.57 -9.67 4.55
N LEU A 55 4.91 -9.03 5.52
CA LEU A 55 3.61 -9.47 6.03
C LEU A 55 2.54 -9.49 4.94
N VAL A 56 2.46 -8.43 4.14
CA VAL A 56 1.50 -8.32 3.03
C VAL A 56 1.76 -9.43 2.01
N LEU A 57 3.00 -9.63 1.59
CA LEU A 57 3.36 -10.68 0.65
C LEU A 57 3.08 -12.07 1.21
N ALA A 58 3.45 -12.34 2.47
CA ALA A 58 3.24 -13.64 3.10
C ALA A 58 1.76 -14.01 3.19
N VAL A 59 0.92 -13.07 3.64
CA VAL A 59 -0.53 -13.28 3.74
C VAL A 59 -1.17 -13.38 2.36
N PHE A 60 -0.78 -12.52 1.41
CA PHE A 60 -1.29 -12.57 0.04
C PHE A 60 -0.95 -13.90 -0.64
N LEU A 61 0.29 -14.39 -0.50
CA LEU A 61 0.72 -15.69 -1.02
C LEU A 61 0.01 -16.85 -0.31
N LEU A 62 -0.24 -16.74 1.00
CA LEU A 62 -1.01 -17.74 1.74
C LEU A 62 -2.45 -17.84 1.20
N VAL A 63 -3.14 -16.72 1.03
CA VAL A 63 -4.48 -16.70 0.40
C VAL A 63 -4.41 -17.23 -1.03
N GLY A 64 -3.35 -16.85 -1.77
CA GLY A 64 -2.97 -17.39 -3.07
C GLY A 64 -2.91 -18.92 -3.12
N PHE A 65 -2.26 -19.51 -2.13
CA PHE A 65 -2.08 -20.95 -2.03
C PHE A 65 -3.34 -21.70 -1.59
N VAL A 66 -4.15 -21.09 -0.71
CA VAL A 66 -5.41 -21.70 -0.22
C VAL A 66 -6.52 -21.61 -1.27
N HIS A 67 -6.60 -20.50 -2.02
CA HIS A 67 -7.64 -20.25 -3.03
C HIS A 67 -7.06 -19.96 -4.42
N PRO A 68 -6.26 -20.87 -5.01
CA PRO A 68 -5.52 -20.59 -6.24
C PRO A 68 -6.44 -20.32 -7.44
N LYS A 69 -7.54 -21.08 -7.56
CA LYS A 69 -8.53 -20.89 -8.64
C LYS A 69 -9.16 -19.50 -8.58
N ASP A 70 -9.52 -19.05 -7.38
CA ASP A 70 -10.25 -17.79 -7.18
C ASP A 70 -9.33 -16.59 -7.37
N MET A 71 -8.06 -16.74 -7.01
CA MET A 71 -7.03 -15.73 -7.23
C MET A 71 -6.69 -15.55 -8.71
N ILE A 72 -6.60 -16.66 -9.47
CA ILE A 72 -6.41 -16.60 -10.93
C ILE A 72 -7.62 -15.96 -11.62
N LEU A 73 -8.84 -16.39 -11.27
CA LEU A 73 -10.07 -15.83 -11.83
C LEU A 73 -10.26 -14.35 -11.44
N GLY A 74 -9.92 -13.97 -10.21
CA GLY A 74 -9.91 -12.59 -9.74
C GLY A 74 -8.93 -11.73 -10.54
N PHE A 75 -7.69 -12.20 -10.73
CA PHE A 75 -6.71 -11.51 -11.56
C PHE A 75 -7.16 -11.38 -13.02
N ALA A 76 -7.70 -12.47 -13.60
CA ALA A 76 -8.25 -12.48 -14.95
C ALA A 76 -9.41 -11.47 -15.09
N SER A 77 -10.32 -11.41 -14.11
CA SER A 77 -11.43 -10.45 -14.10
C SER A 77 -10.93 -9.00 -14.07
N LEU A 78 -9.92 -8.71 -13.26
CA LEU A 78 -9.31 -7.39 -13.19
C LEU A 78 -8.65 -7.02 -14.52
N ALA A 79 -7.90 -7.95 -15.12
CA ALA A 79 -7.29 -7.78 -16.42
C ALA A 79 -8.36 -7.53 -17.51
N THR A 80 -9.48 -8.25 -17.49
CA THR A 80 -10.61 -8.03 -18.39
C THR A 80 -11.20 -6.63 -18.23
N VAL A 81 -11.45 -6.18 -17.00
CA VAL A 81 -11.97 -4.82 -16.74
C VAL A 81 -11.00 -3.76 -17.25
N ILE A 82 -9.71 -3.90 -16.94
CA ILE A 82 -8.67 -2.98 -17.43
C ILE A 82 -8.62 -2.98 -18.96
N ALA A 83 -8.64 -4.16 -19.59
CA ALA A 83 -8.62 -4.28 -21.04
C ALA A 83 -9.83 -3.60 -21.70
N VAL A 84 -11.04 -3.78 -21.13
CA VAL A 84 -12.26 -3.12 -21.61
C VAL A 84 -12.15 -1.61 -21.45
N VAL A 85 -11.63 -1.10 -20.32
CA VAL A 85 -11.44 0.34 -20.08
C VAL A 85 -10.41 0.93 -21.04
N LEU A 86 -9.25 0.27 -21.19
CA LEU A 86 -8.20 0.70 -22.13
C LEU A 86 -8.72 0.67 -23.57
N TYR A 87 -9.44 -0.38 -23.95
CA TYR A 87 -10.07 -0.47 -25.27
C TYR A 87 -11.10 0.64 -25.46
N ALA A 88 -11.99 0.87 -24.50
CA ALA A 88 -13.04 1.90 -24.55
C ALA A 88 -12.45 3.30 -24.69
N THR A 89 -11.39 3.61 -23.94
CA THR A 89 -10.72 4.92 -23.90
C THR A 89 -9.64 5.10 -24.98
N SER A 90 -9.26 4.05 -25.70
CA SER A 90 -8.24 4.13 -26.73
C SER A 90 -8.65 5.08 -27.86
N LYS A 91 -7.71 5.95 -28.26
CA LYS A 91 -7.78 6.80 -29.46
C LYS A 91 -7.05 6.19 -30.65
N ASN A 92 -6.62 4.94 -30.53
CA ASN A 92 -5.84 4.27 -31.57
C ASN A 92 -6.70 4.11 -32.83
N PRO A 93 -6.19 4.49 -34.02
CA PRO A 93 -6.96 4.45 -35.26
C PRO A 93 -7.54 3.06 -35.57
N GLU A 94 -6.79 1.99 -35.31
CA GLU A 94 -7.22 0.60 -35.54
C GLU A 94 -8.37 0.19 -34.61
N ALA A 95 -8.26 0.50 -33.32
CA ALA A 95 -9.33 0.22 -32.35
C ALA A 95 -10.59 1.04 -32.68
N LEU A 96 -10.42 2.27 -33.20
CA LEU A 96 -11.53 3.12 -33.59
C LEU A 96 -12.21 2.66 -34.89
N GLN A 97 -11.42 2.22 -35.88
CA GLN A 97 -11.93 1.61 -37.11
C GLN A 97 -12.72 0.35 -36.79
N PHE A 98 -12.15 -0.56 -35.99
CA PHE A 98 -12.85 -1.79 -35.59
C PHE A 98 -14.19 -1.53 -34.88
N LYS A 99 -14.25 -0.52 -33.99
CA LYS A 99 -15.51 -0.11 -33.34
C LYS A 99 -16.56 0.39 -34.34
N ARG A 100 -16.13 1.08 -35.39
CA ARG A 100 -16.99 1.66 -36.43
C ARG A 100 -17.45 0.62 -37.44
N ASP A 101 -16.55 -0.26 -37.85
CA ASP A 101 -16.79 -1.27 -38.87
C ASP A 101 -17.63 -2.43 -38.31
N HIS A 102 -17.45 -2.77 -37.03
CA HIS A 102 -18.16 -3.86 -36.36
C HIS A 102 -18.75 -3.45 -35.01
N PRO A 103 -19.77 -2.56 -34.99
CA PRO A 103 -20.37 -2.05 -33.75
C PRO A 103 -21.08 -3.14 -32.94
N VAL A 104 -21.75 -4.09 -33.62
CA VAL A 104 -22.45 -5.20 -32.96
C VAL A 104 -21.46 -6.18 -32.32
N ALA A 105 -20.37 -6.53 -33.02
CA ALA A 105 -19.34 -7.42 -32.49
C ALA A 105 -18.68 -6.82 -31.24
N THR A 106 -18.41 -5.51 -31.27
CA THR A 106 -17.86 -4.77 -30.12
C THR A 106 -18.82 -4.81 -28.93
N LEU A 107 -20.11 -4.58 -29.16
CA LEU A 107 -21.13 -4.64 -28.10
C LEU A 107 -21.20 -6.05 -27.49
N ILE A 108 -21.24 -7.09 -28.32
CA ILE A 108 -21.24 -8.48 -27.87
C ILE A 108 -20.01 -8.78 -27.02
N ALA A 109 -18.81 -8.36 -27.45
CA ALA A 109 -17.58 -8.55 -26.70
C ALA A 109 -17.62 -7.90 -25.30
N ILE A 110 -18.14 -6.66 -25.21
CA ILE A 110 -18.29 -5.94 -23.93
C ILE A 110 -19.31 -6.64 -23.03
N VAL A 111 -20.44 -7.08 -23.58
CA VAL A 111 -21.48 -7.80 -22.82
C VAL A 111 -20.94 -9.13 -22.31
N LEU A 112 -20.20 -9.89 -23.13
CA LEU A 112 -19.57 -11.16 -22.73
C LEU A 112 -18.51 -10.93 -21.64
N ALA A 113 -17.69 -9.88 -21.76
CA ALA A 113 -16.73 -9.50 -20.74
C ALA A 113 -17.42 -9.15 -19.41
N GLY A 114 -18.51 -8.38 -19.46
CA GLY A 114 -19.33 -8.08 -18.30
C GLY A 114 -19.96 -9.32 -17.67
N TYR A 115 -20.52 -10.21 -18.49
CA TYR A 115 -21.07 -11.49 -18.04
C TYR A 115 -20.01 -12.36 -17.37
N PHE A 116 -18.81 -12.45 -17.93
CA PHE A 116 -17.68 -13.15 -17.33
C PHE A 116 -17.34 -12.59 -15.94
N VAL A 117 -17.24 -11.27 -15.79
CA VAL A 117 -16.96 -10.63 -14.48
C VAL A 117 -18.04 -10.94 -13.46
N VAL A 118 -19.32 -10.88 -13.84
CA VAL A 118 -20.44 -11.23 -12.96
C VAL A 118 -20.42 -12.71 -12.58
N TYR A 119 -20.11 -13.58 -13.54
CA TYR A 119 -20.00 -15.02 -13.32
C TYR A 119 -18.93 -15.37 -12.28
N VAL A 120 -17.78 -14.68 -12.30
CA VAL A 120 -16.67 -14.90 -11.37
C VAL A 120 -16.72 -13.97 -10.14
N LEU A 121 -17.85 -13.34 -9.84
CA LEU A 121 -17.97 -12.35 -8.76
C LEU A 121 -17.53 -12.90 -7.40
N GLY A 122 -17.82 -14.18 -7.11
CA GLY A 122 -17.32 -14.83 -5.89
C GLY A 122 -15.80 -14.85 -5.82
N SER A 123 -15.13 -15.17 -6.92
CA SER A 123 -13.66 -15.16 -7.02
C SER A 123 -13.09 -13.74 -6.94
N VAL A 124 -13.78 -12.74 -7.48
CA VAL A 124 -13.44 -11.31 -7.31
C VAL A 124 -13.43 -10.93 -5.84
N ILE A 125 -14.44 -11.34 -5.07
CA ILE A 125 -14.54 -11.07 -3.63
C ILE A 125 -13.36 -11.70 -2.89
N VAL A 126 -13.01 -12.95 -3.20
CA VAL A 126 -11.85 -13.64 -2.59
C VAL A 126 -10.54 -12.93 -2.94
N PHE A 127 -10.35 -12.49 -4.18
CA PHE A 127 -9.18 -11.73 -4.62
C PHE A 127 -9.07 -10.37 -3.90
N LEU A 128 -10.17 -9.63 -3.80
CA LEU A 128 -10.22 -8.37 -3.05
C LEU A 128 -9.93 -8.60 -1.56
N TYR A 129 -10.47 -9.67 -0.98
CA TYR A 129 -10.16 -10.07 0.39
C TYR A 129 -8.67 -10.39 0.57
N GLY A 130 -8.04 -11.10 -0.38
CA GLY A 130 -6.61 -11.40 -0.38
C GLY A 130 -5.73 -10.15 -0.36
N ILE A 131 -6.19 -9.03 -0.93
CA ILE A 131 -5.50 -7.73 -0.87
C ILE A 131 -5.88 -6.95 0.40
N ALA A 132 -7.16 -6.91 0.74
CA ALA A 132 -7.66 -6.09 1.85
C ALA A 132 -7.23 -6.63 3.22
N MET A 133 -7.24 -7.95 3.41
CA MET A 133 -6.90 -8.60 4.67
C MET A 133 -5.48 -8.24 5.17
N PRO A 134 -4.40 -8.40 4.38
CA PRO A 134 -3.07 -7.98 4.83
C PRO A 134 -2.97 -6.49 5.13
N LEU A 135 -3.64 -5.63 4.35
CA LEU A 135 -3.66 -4.19 4.62
C LEU A 135 -4.36 -3.88 5.94
N LEU A 136 -5.46 -4.56 6.26
CA LEU A 136 -6.13 -4.44 7.55
C LEU A 136 -5.22 -4.91 8.69
N LEU A 137 -4.49 -6.01 8.53
CA LEU A 137 -3.52 -6.46 9.53
C LEU A 137 -2.42 -5.42 9.77
N VAL A 138 -1.89 -4.80 8.71
CA VAL A 138 -0.92 -3.70 8.80
C VAL A 138 -1.52 -2.52 9.57
N CYS A 139 -2.75 -2.10 9.23
CA CYS A 139 -3.43 -0.98 9.89
C CYS A 139 -3.71 -1.26 11.36
N ILE A 140 -4.17 -2.47 11.69
CA ILE A 140 -4.38 -2.92 13.06
C ILE A 140 -3.06 -2.87 13.80
N HIS A 141 -2.03 -3.55 13.29
CA HIS A 141 -0.71 -3.60 13.91
C HIS A 141 -0.12 -2.21 14.14
N ALA A 142 -0.16 -1.34 13.13
CA ALA A 142 0.31 0.04 13.22
C ALA A 142 -0.49 0.88 14.23
N SER A 143 -1.78 0.57 14.43
CA SER A 143 -2.64 1.25 15.40
C SER A 143 -2.41 0.80 16.84
N ILE A 144 -2.21 -0.50 17.06
CA ILE A 144 -2.04 -1.06 18.41
C ILE A 144 -0.61 -0.98 18.91
N ARG A 145 0.38 -0.97 18.01
CA ARG A 145 1.80 -1.01 18.40
C ARG A 145 2.17 0.28 19.12
N LEU A 146 2.48 0.15 20.40
CA LEU A 146 2.96 1.23 21.24
C LEU A 146 4.48 1.32 21.14
N ARG A 147 4.97 2.41 20.58
CA ARG A 147 6.40 2.71 20.57
C ARG A 147 6.72 3.61 21.77
N ASN A 148 7.55 3.13 22.70
CA ASN A 148 8.03 3.93 23.84
C ASN A 148 9.54 4.24 23.70
N LEU A 149 9.91 5.49 23.94
CA LEU A 149 11.24 6.07 24.21
C LEU A 149 12.44 5.91 23.24
N LYS A 150 12.58 4.87 22.41
CA LYS A 150 13.74 4.78 21.47
C LYS A 150 13.70 5.83 20.34
N ALA A 151 12.50 6.33 20.01
CA ALA A 151 12.28 7.46 19.08
C ALA A 151 12.65 8.81 19.69
N LYS A 152 12.38 9.00 20.99
CA LYS A 152 12.78 10.17 21.77
C LYS A 152 14.32 10.25 21.93
N ILE A 153 15.00 9.09 21.85
CA ILE A 153 16.46 8.95 21.88
C ILE A 153 17.10 9.18 20.49
N ASN A 154 16.50 8.67 19.40
CA ASN A 154 16.90 9.06 18.04
C ASN A 154 16.67 10.55 17.75
N GLN A 155 15.65 11.18 18.35
CA GLN A 155 15.41 12.62 18.21
C GLN A 155 16.55 13.50 18.75
N LYS A 156 17.34 13.03 19.74
CA LYS A 156 18.54 13.72 20.26
C LYS A 156 19.84 13.38 19.52
N MET A 157 19.88 12.27 18.78
CA MET A 157 21.06 11.83 18.00
C MET A 157 20.95 12.18 16.50
N GLU A 158 19.75 12.19 15.93
CA GLU A 158 19.45 12.60 14.55
C GLU A 158 19.39 14.14 14.40
N ALA A 159 19.25 14.92 15.47
CA ALA A 159 19.48 16.37 15.44
C ALA A 159 20.90 16.73 14.95
N ALA A 160 21.85 15.79 15.04
CA ALA A 160 23.20 15.90 14.47
C ALA A 160 23.35 15.30 13.05
N GLY A 161 22.32 14.61 12.52
CA GLY A 161 22.37 13.84 11.25
C GLY A 161 21.27 14.14 10.22
N PHE A 162 20.21 14.90 10.57
CA PHE A 162 19.01 15.14 9.75
C PHE A 162 19.23 15.98 8.49
N LYS A 163 20.40 16.60 8.29
CA LYS A 163 20.73 17.35 7.07
C LYS A 163 20.91 16.47 5.82
N LYS A 164 20.79 15.14 5.93
CA LYS A 164 21.12 14.19 4.84
C LYS A 164 19.96 13.37 4.27
N THR A 165 18.71 13.52 4.73
CA THR A 165 17.56 12.74 4.23
C THR A 165 16.68 13.53 3.26
N VAL A 166 15.97 12.83 2.34
CA VAL A 166 15.12 13.44 1.30
C VAL A 166 14.04 14.36 1.88
N MET A 167 13.44 13.98 3.01
CA MET A 167 12.43 14.78 3.70
C MET A 167 13.02 16.02 4.37
N GLY A 168 14.26 15.94 4.87
CA GLY A 168 14.96 17.07 5.48
C GLY A 168 15.27 18.18 4.48
N LYS A 169 15.76 17.82 3.27
CA LYS A 169 15.98 18.79 2.18
C LYS A 169 14.68 19.43 1.69
N LEU A 170 13.58 18.68 1.67
CA LEU A 170 12.26 19.16 1.26
C LEU A 170 11.71 20.24 2.20
N LEU A 171 11.92 20.09 3.51
CA LEU A 171 11.48 21.08 4.50
C LEU A 171 12.33 22.36 4.48
N GLU A 172 13.63 22.24 4.18
CA GLU A 172 14.54 23.39 3.99
C GLU A 172 14.18 24.20 2.74
N THR A 173 13.77 23.53 1.64
CA THR A 173 13.31 24.23 0.41
C THR A 173 11.96 24.92 0.57
N ILE A 174 11.14 24.47 1.52
CA ILE A 174 9.82 25.07 1.83
C ILE A 174 9.96 26.23 2.84
N GLY A 175 11.17 26.50 3.36
CA GLY A 175 11.44 27.64 4.26
C GLY A 175 10.90 27.45 5.67
N VAL A 176 10.60 26.22 6.06
CA VAL A 176 10.20 25.90 7.44
C VAL A 176 11.48 25.71 8.24
N GLU A 177 11.99 26.79 8.82
CA GLU A 177 13.00 26.68 9.87
C GLU A 177 12.43 25.82 10.99
N VAL A 178 13.06 24.68 11.22
CA VAL A 178 12.80 23.86 12.40
C VAL A 178 13.40 24.61 13.58
N GLU A 179 12.75 25.71 13.98
CA GLU A 179 13.00 26.32 15.27
C GLU A 179 12.69 25.26 16.32
N LEU A 180 13.75 24.91 17.06
CA LEU A 180 13.71 24.02 18.19
C LEU A 180 12.57 24.45 19.11
N ILE A 181 11.51 23.66 19.14
CA ILE A 181 10.46 23.77 20.16
C ILE A 181 11.11 23.38 21.49
N THR A 182 11.72 24.38 22.14
CA THR A 182 11.94 24.44 23.57
C THR A 182 10.60 24.78 24.22
N LEU A 183 9.91 23.76 24.72
CA LEU A 183 9.08 23.73 25.95
C LEU A 183 8.43 22.35 26.09
#